data_AF-A0A937S964-F1
#
_entry.id   AF-A0A937S964-F1
#
_cell.length_a   1.000
_cell.length_b   1.000
_cell.length_c   1.000
_cell.angle_alpha   90.00
_cell.angle_beta   90.00
_cell.angle_gamma   90.00
#
_symmetry.space_group_name_H-M   'P 1'
#
loop_
_entity.id
_entity.type
_entity.pdbx_description
1 polymer ?
#
loop_
_entity_poly.entity_id
_entity_poly.type
_entity_poly.pdbx_seq_one_letter_code
_entity_poly.pdbx_strand_id
1 'polypeptide(L)' 'MYYCPLKTNRRVDDSGGTTPYQRVAELVWSDQEVEQGKLIKLRGFPQDRKVKLFRVTVSTNRTEFVVTNDLYGIE' A
#
# COMPACT_ATOMS: atom_id res chain seq x y z
N MET A 1 8.26 -12.81 7.79
CA MET A 1 7.32 -11.70 7.58
C MET A 1 8.01 -10.42 8.05
N TYR A 2 7.93 -9.35 7.27
CA TYR A 2 8.47 -8.05 7.66
C TYR A 2 7.40 -6.98 7.51
N TYR A 3 7.49 -5.95 8.36
CA TYR A 3 6.67 -4.75 8.29
C TYR A 3 7.55 -3.53 8.10
N CYS A 4 7.12 -2.60 7.25
CA CYS A 4 7.87 -1.37 7.00
C CYS A 4 6.91 -0.18 6.90
N PRO A 5 7.09 0.88 7.70
CA PRO A 5 6.32 2.11 7.52
C PRO A 5 6.76 2.82 6.24
N LEU A 6 5.79 3.43 5.55
CA LEU A 6 6.02 4.23 4.36
C LEU A 6 5.80 5.71 4.65
N LYS A 7 6.68 6.55 4.09
CA LYS A 7 6.42 7.99 3.99
C LYS A 7 5.23 8.24 3.07
N THR A 8 4.43 9.26 3.35
CA THR A 8 3.22 9.63 2.58
C THR A 8 3.50 9.99 1.12
N ASN A 9 4.76 10.34 0.79
CA ASN A 9 5.20 10.62 -0.58
C ASN A 9 5.84 9.41 -1.28
N ARG A 10 5.83 8.21 -0.66
CA ARG A 10 6.32 7.00 -1.31
C ARG A 10 5.48 6.75 -2.56
N ARG A 11 6.16 6.49 -3.69
CA ARG A 11 5.51 6.20 -4.96
C ARG A 11 5.19 4.71 -5.08
N VAL A 12 3.95 4.41 -5.44
CA VAL A 12 3.37 3.07 -5.51
C VAL A 12 2.47 2.92 -6.73
N ASP A 13 2.24 1.69 -7.15
CA ASP A 13 1.30 1.28 -8.20
C ASP A 13 0.34 0.25 -7.62
N ASP A 14 -0.96 0.54 -7.67
CA ASP A 14 -2.05 -0.33 -7.23
C ASP A 14 -2.92 -0.80 -8.41
N SER A 15 -2.56 -0.47 -9.65
CA SER A 15 -3.34 -0.73 -10.85
C SER A 15 -2.79 -1.88 -11.70
N GLY A 16 -1.63 -2.42 -11.32
CA GLY A 16 -0.96 -3.49 -12.06
C GLY A 16 -0.27 -2.97 -13.32
N GLY A 17 0.23 -1.73 -13.31
CA GLY A 17 0.98 -1.12 -14.41
C GLY A 17 0.11 -0.42 -15.46
N THR A 18 -1.20 -0.30 -15.23
CA THR A 18 -2.13 0.42 -16.12
C THR A 18 -2.10 1.94 -15.91
N THR A 19 -1.64 2.41 -14.74
CA THR A 19 -1.50 3.83 -14.41
C THR A 19 -0.07 4.14 -13.91
N PRO A 20 0.39 5.39 -14.03
CA PRO A 20 1.68 5.78 -13.47
C PRO A 20 1.72 5.67 -11.95
N TYR A 21 2.91 5.41 -11.40
CA TYR A 21 3.12 5.40 -9.94
C TYR A 21 2.70 6.73 -9.30
N GLN A 22 1.80 6.64 -8.32
CA GLN A 22 1.24 7.75 -7.55
C GLN A 22 1.72 7.74 -6.10
N ARG A 23 1.48 8.81 -5.34
CA ARG A 23 1.86 8.84 -3.92
C ARG A 23 0.94 7.93 -3.13
N VAL A 24 1.48 7.25 -2.13
CA VAL A 24 0.68 6.36 -1.27
C VAL A 24 -0.49 7.10 -0.57
N ALA A 25 -0.32 8.39 -0.29
CA ALA A 25 -1.36 9.23 0.29
C ALA A 25 -2.49 9.63 -0.68
N GLU A 26 -2.32 9.42 -1.98
CA GLU A 26 -3.30 9.74 -3.02
C GLU A 26 -4.12 8.50 -3.46
N LEU A 27 -3.80 7.32 -2.92
CA LEU A 27 -4.56 6.11 -3.21
C LEU A 27 -6.02 6.25 -2.76
N VAL A 28 -6.92 5.91 -3.65
CA VAL A 28 -8.34 5.67 -3.34
C VAL A 28 -8.46 4.27 -2.76
N TRP A 29 -9.37 4.05 -1.81
CA TRP A 29 -9.54 2.74 -1.17
C TRP A 29 -11.00 2.30 -1.27
N SER A 30 -11.24 1.04 -1.61
CA SER A 30 -12.53 0.40 -1.39
C SER A 30 -12.69 -0.01 0.08
N ASP A 31 -13.92 -0.27 0.52
CA ASP A 31 -14.19 -0.74 1.89
C ASP A 31 -13.44 -2.07 2.18
N GLN A 32 -13.40 -2.97 1.19
CA GLN A 32 -12.63 -4.22 1.29
C GLN A 32 -11.13 -3.95 1.47
N GLU A 33 -10.56 -3.00 0.73
CA GLU A 33 -9.14 -2.66 0.84
C GLU A 33 -8.81 -1.99 2.18
N VAL A 34 -9.75 -1.24 2.76
CA VAL A 34 -9.60 -0.66 4.10
C VAL A 34 -9.49 -1.76 5.15
N GLU A 35 -10.31 -2.81 5.06
CA GLU A 35 -10.31 -3.93 6.00
C GLU A 35 -9.16 -4.89 5.78
N GLN A 36 -8.98 -5.32 4.53
CA GLN A 36 -8.08 -6.42 4.21
C GLN A 36 -6.67 -5.93 3.91
N GLY A 37 -6.50 -4.69 3.45
CA GLY A 37 -5.26 -4.14 2.93
C GLY A 37 -5.20 -4.19 1.40
N LYS A 38 -4.49 -3.24 0.81
CA LYS A 38 -4.38 -3.04 -0.64
C LYS A 38 -3.10 -3.68 -1.19
N LEU A 39 -3.19 -4.41 -2.30
CA LEU A 39 -2.02 -4.95 -2.98
C LEU A 39 -1.34 -3.86 -3.82
N ILE A 40 -0.07 -3.57 -3.56
CA ILE A 40 0.68 -2.54 -4.28
C ILE A 40 2.06 -3.03 -4.76
N LYS A 41 2.61 -2.35 -5.76
CA LYS A 41 4.03 -2.40 -6.12
C LYS A 41 4.72 -1.11 -5.71
N LEU A 42 5.86 -1.22 -5.03
CA LEU A 42 6.66 -0.04 -4.64
C LEU A 42 7.57 0.40 -5.79
N ARG A 43 7.64 1.70 -6.08
CA ARG A 43 8.58 2.21 -7.09
C ARG A 43 10.02 1.85 -6.70
N GLY A 44 10.76 1.25 -7.62
CA GLY A 44 12.15 0.83 -7.40
C GLY A 44 12.32 -0.50 -6.66
N PHE A 45 11.23 -1.23 -6.38
CA PHE A 45 11.35 -2.62 -5.94
C PHE A 45 11.76 -3.53 -7.11
N PRO A 46 12.55 -4.58 -6.85
CA PRO A 46 12.98 -5.52 -7.89
C PRO A 46 11.79 -6.33 -8.42
N GLN A 47 11.84 -6.64 -9.71
CA GLN A 47 10.84 -7.46 -10.41
C GLN A 47 9.41 -6.91 -10.25
N ASP A 48 8.41 -7.80 -10.28
CA ASP A 48 7.01 -7.48 -10.02
C ASP A 48 6.60 -7.80 -8.58
N ARG A 49 7.55 -7.68 -7.63
CA ARG A 49 7.28 -7.97 -6.24
C ARG A 49 6.28 -6.97 -5.66
N LYS A 50 5.08 -7.48 -5.35
CA LYS A 50 4.02 -6.74 -4.66
C LYS A 50 4.09 -6.96 -3.15
N VAL A 51 3.52 -6.02 -2.42
CA VAL A 51 3.37 -6.03 -0.95
C VAL A 51 1.95 -5.60 -0.60
N LYS A 52 1.49 -6.00 0.59
CA LYS A 52 0.19 -5.59 1.12
C LYS A 52 0.36 -4.31 1.92
N LEU A 53 -0.40 -3.29 1.57
CA LEU A 53 -0.41 -1.97 2.20
C LEU A 53 -1.63 -1.85 3.12
N PHE A 54 -1.39 -1.34 4.32
CA PHE A 54 -2.42 -0.96 5.27
C PHE A 54 -2.36 0.54 5.53
N ARG A 55 -3.55 1.12 5.72
CA ARG A 55 -3.75 2.49 6.17
C ARG A 55 -4.19 2.46 7.63
N VAL A 56 -3.41 3.07 8.52
CA VAL A 56 -3.70 3.10 9.96
C VAL A 56 -4.00 4.53 10.38
N THR A 57 -5.23 4.80 10.81
CA THR A 57 -5.61 6.10 11.37
C THR A 57 -5.16 6.16 12.83
N VAL A 58 -4.11 6.92 13.13
CA VAL A 58 -3.50 7.01 14.47
C VAL A 58 -4.14 8.14 15.30
N SER A 59 -4.63 9.18 14.63
CA SER A 59 -5.41 10.28 15.23
C SER A 59 -6.26 10.95 14.15
N THR A 60 -7.11 11.91 14.52
CA THR A 60 -7.94 12.70 13.59
C THR A 60 -7.16 13.29 12.42
N ASN A 61 -5.87 13.64 12.62
CA ASN A 61 -5.04 14.29 11.60
C ASN A 61 -3.82 13.47 11.15
N ARG A 62 -3.68 12.23 11.62
CA ARG A 62 -2.50 11.40 11.30
C ARG A 62 -2.92 10.04 10.79
N THR A 63 -2.61 9.80 9.52
CA THR A 63 -2.68 8.48 8.88
C THR A 63 -1.26 7.97 8.63
N GLU A 64 -1.01 6.74 9.03
CA GLU A 64 0.21 6.01 8.71
C GLU A 64 -0.03 4.96 7.64
N PHE A 65 1.02 4.64 6.90
CA PHE A 65 1.01 3.63 5.86
C PHE A 65 2.05 2.58 6.22
N VAL A 66 1.64 1.32 6.32
CA VAL A 66 2.53 0.21 6.67
C VAL A 66 2.38 -0.88 5.62
N VAL A 67 3.50 -1.43 5.15
CA VAL A 67 3.49 -2.57 4.24
C VAL A 67 3.96 -3.84 4.92
N THR A 68 3.42 -4.97 4.48
CA THR A 68 3.92 -6.32 4.79
C THR A 68 4.13 -7.12 3.52
N ASN A 69 5.06 -8.08 3.57
CA ASN A 69 5.28 -9.05 2.51
C ASN A 69 4.44 -10.31 2.66
N ASP A 70 3.62 -10.38 3.71
CA ASP A 70 2.62 -11.42 3.84
C ASP A 70 1.41 -11.07 2.96
N LEU A 71 1.13 -11.96 2.03
CA LEU A 71 0.05 -11.83 1.06
C LEU A 71 -1.10 -12.81 1.34
N TYR A 72 -1.08 -13.53 2.46
CA TYR A 72 -2.21 -14.37 2.86
C TYR A 72 -3.45 -13.50 3.18
N GLY A 73 -4.64 -14.03 2.87
CA GLY A 73 -5.91 -13.32 3.09
C GLY A 73 -6.17 -12.15 2.15
N ILE A 74 -5.70 -12.23 0.89
CA ILE A 74 -6.25 -11.47 -0.23
C ILE A 74 -7.04 -12.48 -1.05
N GLU A 75 -8.37 -12.42 -1.00
CA GLU A 75 -9.27 -13.18 -1.88
C GLU A 75 -9.53 -12.40 -3.18
#